data_AF-A0A7R9ZJK1-F1
#
_entry.id   AF-A0A7R9ZJK1-F1
#
_cell.length_a   1.000
_cell.length_b   1.000
_cell.length_c   1.000
_cell.angle_alpha   90.00
_cell.angle_beta   90.00
_cell.angle_gamma   90.00
#
_symmetry.space_group_name_H-M   'P 1'
#
loop_
_entity.id
_entity.type
_entity.pdbx_description
1 polymer ?
#
loop_
_entity_poly.entity_id
_entity_poly.type
_entity_poly.pdbx_seq_one_letter_code
_entity_poly.pdbx_strand_id
1 'polypeptide(L)'
;ALMMSNDDPEGHICVFGCPIVISQDGNNAPVTAVIKEFQTRWDDINLPLVHLRHTPTDVSRLRGFAKSYTALAQHYGWALRKVFGEPMALSSISSFPAPQRLIIMEEDIQVAPDFFSYFEAMAPILDNDRSLFAVSAFNDNGQHKPKADVITPDTTSWSSPAQAHLRVLRSDFFPGLGWMMTRSLWKDELESKWPKAYWDDWLREPAQRM
;
A
#
# COMPACT_ATOMS: atom_id res chain seq x y z
N ALA A 1 -8.51 -15.10 2.32
CA ALA A 1 -8.71 -15.75 3.64
C ALA A 1 -7.71 -15.11 4.58
N LEU A 2 -8.15 -14.38 5.60
CA LEU A 2 -7.25 -13.88 6.64
C LEU A 2 -7.00 -15.03 7.61
N MET A 3 -5.75 -15.47 7.72
CA MET A 3 -5.35 -16.43 8.74
C MET A 3 -5.41 -15.69 10.08
N MET A 4 -6.44 -15.95 10.87
CA MET A 4 -6.49 -15.51 12.27
C MET A 4 -5.53 -16.41 13.04
N SER A 5 -4.39 -15.89 13.48
CA SER A 5 -3.58 -16.59 14.48
C SER A 5 -4.38 -16.60 15.79
N ASN A 6 -4.87 -17.76 16.19
CA ASN A 6 -5.71 -17.96 17.38
C ASN A 6 -4.97 -17.77 18.73
N ASP A 7 -3.78 -17.16 18.74
CA ASP A 7 -2.89 -17.14 19.91
C ASP A 7 -2.51 -15.71 20.35
N ASP A 8 -3.44 -14.74 20.23
CA ASP A 8 -3.30 -13.48 20.96
C ASP A 8 -4.14 -13.49 22.25
N PRO A 9 -3.51 -13.63 23.43
CA PRO A 9 -4.20 -13.64 24.72
C PRO A 9 -4.83 -12.30 25.12
N GLU A 10 -4.56 -11.20 24.39
CA GLU A 10 -5.16 -9.89 24.61
C GLU A 10 -6.43 -9.64 23.76
N GLY A 11 -6.74 -10.54 22.82
CA GLY A 11 -7.92 -10.43 21.97
C GLY A 11 -7.81 -9.35 20.89
N HIS A 12 -6.61 -9.00 20.42
CA HIS A 12 -6.47 -8.10 19.27
C HIS A 12 -6.83 -8.85 17.98
N ILE A 13 -7.82 -8.31 17.27
CA ILE A 13 -8.48 -9.02 16.16
C ILE A 13 -7.71 -8.89 14.84
N CYS A 14 -6.61 -8.14 14.83
CA CYS A 14 -5.69 -8.07 13.71
C CYS A 14 -4.28 -7.65 14.14
N VAL A 15 -3.28 -8.45 13.76
CA VAL A 15 -1.86 -8.25 14.14
C VAL A 15 -1.08 -7.54 13.04
N PHE A 16 -1.48 -7.69 11.76
CA PHE A 16 -0.82 -7.08 10.60
C PHE A 16 -1.84 -6.68 9.53
N GLY A 17 -1.63 -5.54 8.88
CA GLY A 17 -2.51 -5.04 7.81
C GLY A 17 -3.74 -4.24 8.29
N CYS A 18 -3.74 -3.78 9.54
CA CYS A 18 -4.80 -2.97 10.14
C CYS A 18 -4.29 -1.67 10.77
N PRO A 19 -5.17 -0.66 10.92
CA PRO A 19 -6.54 -0.64 10.40
C PRO A 19 -6.57 -0.55 8.87
N ILE A 20 -7.67 -1.00 8.26
CA ILE A 20 -7.89 -0.78 6.83
C ILE A 20 -8.35 0.67 6.66
N VAL A 21 -7.63 1.43 5.85
CA VAL A 21 -7.96 2.83 5.58
C VAL A 21 -8.40 2.96 4.13
N ILE A 22 -9.65 3.38 3.91
CA ILE A 22 -10.15 3.71 2.59
C ILE A 22 -10.13 5.23 2.45
N SER A 23 -9.24 5.73 1.60
CA SER A 23 -9.16 7.15 1.25
C SER A 23 -9.94 7.39 -0.04
N GLN A 24 -11.13 7.98 0.05
CA GLN A 24 -11.97 8.29 -1.10
C GLN A 24 -11.70 9.72 -1.60
N ASP A 25 -11.42 9.88 -2.90
CA ASP A 25 -11.40 11.20 -3.53
C ASP A 25 -12.80 11.66 -3.96
N GLY A 26 -13.15 12.90 -3.61
CA GLY A 26 -14.44 13.48 -3.94
C GLY A 26 -15.61 12.87 -3.14
N ASN A 27 -16.80 12.90 -3.76
CA ASN A 27 -18.05 12.53 -3.09
C ASN A 27 -18.92 11.61 -3.97
N ASN A 28 -18.31 10.57 -4.55
CA ASN A 28 -19.06 9.57 -5.30
C ASN A 28 -19.95 8.77 -4.33
N ALA A 29 -21.27 8.96 -4.44
CA ALA A 29 -22.25 8.36 -3.55
C ALA A 29 -22.32 6.82 -3.67
N PRO A 30 -22.32 6.23 -4.87
CA PRO A 30 -22.18 4.77 -5.03
C PRO A 30 -20.96 4.18 -4.31
N VAL A 31 -19.77 4.78 -4.49
CA VAL A 31 -18.54 4.32 -3.80
C VAL A 31 -18.68 4.45 -2.29
N THR A 32 -19.24 5.57 -1.82
CA THR A 32 -19.52 5.78 -0.39
C THR A 32 -20.42 4.70 0.18
N ALA A 33 -21.45 4.27 -0.57
CA ALA A 33 -22.39 3.26 -0.12
C ALA A 33 -21.70 1.89 0.06
N VAL A 34 -20.83 1.51 -0.88
CA VAL A 34 -20.03 0.27 -0.77
C VAL A 34 -19.11 0.34 0.44
N ILE A 35 -18.40 1.45 0.65
CA ILE A 35 -17.52 1.60 1.82
C ILE A 35 -18.31 1.42 3.13
N LYS A 36 -19.47 2.07 3.24
CA LYS A 36 -20.34 1.96 4.43
C LYS A 36 -20.88 0.54 4.64
N GLU A 37 -21.21 -0.18 3.57
CA GLU A 37 -21.62 -1.58 3.67
C GLU A 37 -20.51 -2.42 4.30
N PHE A 38 -19.27 -2.27 3.83
CA PHE A 38 -18.13 -3.01 4.37
C PHE A 38 -17.73 -2.56 5.77
N GLN A 39 -17.89 -1.28 6.13
CA GLN A 39 -17.73 -0.82 7.51
C GLN A 39 -18.67 -1.61 8.45
N THR A 40 -19.96 -1.63 8.15
CA THR A 40 -20.94 -2.38 8.96
C THR A 40 -20.61 -3.87 9.04
N ARG A 41 -20.27 -4.50 7.89
CA ARG A 41 -19.95 -5.94 7.85
C ARG A 41 -18.66 -6.29 8.60
N TRP A 42 -17.71 -5.37 8.67
CA TRP A 42 -16.43 -5.60 9.34
C TRP A 42 -16.46 -5.23 10.81
N ASP A 43 -17.35 -4.33 11.22
CA ASP A 43 -17.66 -4.09 12.63
C ASP A 43 -18.15 -5.38 13.32
N ASP A 44 -18.96 -6.21 12.63
CA ASP A 44 -19.46 -7.50 13.15
C ASP A 44 -18.34 -8.50 13.49
N ILE A 45 -17.18 -8.38 12.84
CA ILE A 45 -15.99 -9.21 13.10
C ILE A 45 -14.87 -8.39 13.75
N ASN A 46 -15.17 -7.18 14.25
CA ASN A 46 -14.22 -6.24 14.86
C ASN A 46 -12.96 -5.96 14.01
N LEU A 47 -13.10 -5.92 12.68
CA LEU A 47 -12.01 -5.53 11.79
C LEU A 47 -12.08 -4.02 11.53
N PRO A 48 -11.12 -3.22 12.02
CA PRO A 48 -11.22 -1.76 11.98
C PRO A 48 -11.11 -1.19 10.55
N LEU A 49 -12.15 -0.49 10.09
CA LEU A 49 -12.19 0.21 8.79
C LEU A 49 -12.39 1.72 8.97
N VAL A 50 -11.37 2.50 8.63
CA VAL A 50 -11.40 3.97 8.63
C VAL A 50 -11.70 4.48 7.22
N HIS A 51 -12.76 5.27 7.07
CA HIS A 51 -13.07 5.96 5.82
C HIS A 51 -12.64 7.43 5.89
N LEU A 52 -11.63 7.79 5.10
CA LEU A 52 -11.18 9.16 4.91
C LEU A 52 -11.77 9.73 3.63
N ARG A 53 -12.24 10.98 3.68
CA ARG A 53 -12.75 11.69 2.50
C ARG A 53 -11.89 12.89 2.14
N HIS A 54 -11.28 12.84 0.97
CA HIS A 54 -10.57 13.96 0.40
C HIS A 54 -11.54 14.86 -0.36
N THR A 55 -11.39 16.18 -0.17
CA THR A 55 -12.10 17.17 -0.99
C THR A 55 -11.14 17.60 -2.10
N PRO A 56 -11.42 17.29 -3.38
CA PRO A 56 -10.52 17.61 -4.47
C PRO A 56 -10.23 19.11 -4.54
N THR A 57 -8.97 19.47 -4.70
CA THR A 57 -8.55 20.84 -4.99
C THR A 57 -9.00 21.27 -6.38
N ASP A 58 -9.18 22.58 -6.58
CA ASP A 58 -9.60 23.11 -7.88
C ASP A 58 -8.51 22.90 -8.95
N VAL A 59 -8.73 21.91 -9.81
CA VAL A 59 -7.91 21.59 -10.99
C VAL A 59 -8.61 22.02 -12.29
N SER A 60 -9.58 22.93 -12.24
CA SER A 60 -10.40 23.37 -13.38
C SER A 60 -9.58 23.99 -14.53
N ARG A 61 -8.41 24.57 -14.22
CA ARG A 61 -7.52 25.20 -15.21
C ARG A 61 -6.72 24.18 -16.03
N LEU A 62 -6.64 22.92 -15.59
CA LEU A 62 -5.92 21.86 -16.29
C LEU A 62 -6.85 21.09 -17.23
N ARG A 63 -6.30 20.60 -18.34
CA ARG A 63 -7.05 19.82 -19.36
C ARG A 63 -6.46 18.43 -19.54
N GLY A 64 -7.33 17.47 -19.87
CA GLY A 64 -6.94 16.09 -20.21
C GLY A 64 -6.14 15.40 -19.12
N PHE A 65 -5.15 14.61 -19.52
CA PHE A 65 -4.31 13.79 -18.64
C PHE A 65 -3.64 14.59 -17.51
N ALA A 66 -3.19 15.82 -17.77
CA ALA A 66 -2.56 16.65 -16.76
C ALA A 66 -3.49 16.92 -15.55
N LYS A 67 -4.81 17.01 -15.78
CA LYS A 67 -5.79 17.17 -14.71
C LYS A 67 -5.87 15.92 -13.84
N SER A 68 -5.97 14.74 -14.46
CA SER A 68 -6.10 13.46 -13.76
C SER A 68 -4.85 13.13 -12.94
N TYR A 69 -3.65 13.24 -13.53
CA TYR A 69 -2.40 12.97 -12.81
C TYR A 69 -2.13 13.97 -11.68
N THR A 70 -2.58 15.22 -11.82
CA THR A 70 -2.52 16.21 -10.74
C THR A 70 -3.46 15.85 -9.59
N ALA A 71 -4.70 15.49 -9.91
CA ALA A 71 -5.69 15.09 -8.90
C ALA A 71 -5.22 13.84 -8.13
N LEU A 72 -4.70 12.84 -8.83
CA LEU A 72 -4.13 11.62 -8.25
C LEU A 72 -2.97 11.94 -7.29
N ALA A 73 -1.97 12.72 -7.73
CA ALA A 73 -0.84 13.07 -6.88
C ALA A 73 -1.27 13.87 -5.63
N GLN A 74 -2.25 14.76 -5.76
CA GLN A 74 -2.80 15.51 -4.64
C GLN A 74 -3.52 14.61 -3.63
N HIS A 75 -4.36 13.68 -4.11
CA HIS A 75 -5.08 12.75 -3.26
C HIS A 75 -4.14 11.79 -2.54
N TYR A 76 -3.18 11.19 -3.24
CA TYR A 76 -2.13 10.36 -2.65
C TYR A 76 -1.36 11.10 -1.55
N GLY A 77 -0.85 12.29 -1.85
CA GLY A 77 -0.11 13.09 -0.88
C GLY A 77 -0.95 13.52 0.31
N TRP A 78 -2.24 13.83 0.11
CA TRP A 78 -3.16 14.12 1.20
C TRP A 78 -3.41 12.91 2.10
N ALA A 79 -3.67 11.75 1.50
CA ALA A 79 -3.93 10.51 2.23
C ALA A 79 -2.72 10.11 3.08
N LEU A 80 -1.51 10.16 2.51
CA LEU A 80 -0.26 9.86 3.22
C LEU A 80 -0.03 10.82 4.40
N ARG A 81 -0.26 12.13 4.21
CA ARG A 81 -0.21 13.11 5.32
C ARG A 81 -1.20 12.76 6.43
N LYS A 82 -2.42 12.37 6.09
CA LYS A 82 -3.43 12.00 7.08
C LYS A 82 -3.06 10.75 7.85
N VAL A 83 -2.68 9.68 7.15
CA VAL A 83 -2.37 8.39 7.78
C VAL A 83 -1.10 8.47 8.63
N PHE A 84 -0.02 9.11 8.15
CA PHE A 84 1.24 9.20 8.92
C PHE A 84 1.31 10.37 9.92
N GLY A 85 0.42 11.36 9.78
CA GLY A 85 0.48 12.61 10.54
C GLY A 85 -0.41 12.66 11.77
N GLU A 86 -1.53 11.95 11.78
CA GLU A 86 -2.55 12.02 12.84
C GLU A 86 -2.87 10.62 13.37
N PRO A 87 -3.08 10.43 14.68
CA PRO A 87 -3.74 9.23 15.18
C PRO A 87 -5.09 9.04 14.49
N MET A 88 -5.38 7.84 14.02
CA MET A 88 -6.63 7.55 13.32
C MET A 88 -7.70 7.14 14.33
N ALA A 89 -8.69 8.01 14.53
CA ALA A 89 -9.84 7.71 15.36
C ALA A 89 -10.73 6.66 14.68
N LEU A 90 -11.09 5.61 15.41
CA LEU A 90 -12.09 4.61 14.98
C LEU A 90 -13.46 4.83 15.57
N SER A 91 -13.47 5.32 16.81
CA SER A 91 -14.68 5.66 17.52
C SER A 91 -14.37 6.79 18.49
N SER A 92 -15.39 7.30 19.17
CA SER A 92 -15.23 8.33 20.20
C SER A 92 -14.34 7.89 21.37
N ILE A 93 -13.98 6.60 21.48
CA ILE A 93 -13.25 6.02 22.61
C ILE A 93 -11.99 5.24 22.21
N SER A 94 -11.67 5.12 20.92
CA SER A 94 -10.50 4.36 20.44
C SER A 94 -9.82 5.00 19.24
N SER A 95 -8.48 4.97 19.24
CA SER A 95 -7.64 5.51 18.17
C SER A 95 -6.44 4.59 17.92
N PHE A 96 -6.07 4.40 16.66
CA PHE A 96 -4.76 3.83 16.33
C PHE A 96 -3.70 4.92 16.31
N PRO A 97 -2.49 4.65 16.83
CA PRO A 97 -1.35 5.53 16.60
C PRO A 97 -1.05 5.62 15.10
N ALA A 98 -0.38 6.69 14.69
CA ALA A 98 0.15 6.78 13.33
C ALA A 98 1.06 5.57 13.06
N PRO A 99 0.87 4.85 11.93
CA PRO A 99 1.55 3.59 11.70
C PRO A 99 3.02 3.83 11.32
N GLN A 100 3.90 2.90 11.66
CA GLN A 100 5.32 2.97 11.27
C GLN A 100 5.53 2.55 9.81
N ARG A 101 4.61 1.77 9.25
CA ARG A 101 4.61 1.30 7.87
C ARG A 101 3.21 1.37 7.30
N LEU A 102 3.10 1.58 6.00
CA LEU A 102 1.81 1.61 5.30
C LEU A 102 1.91 0.73 4.05
N ILE A 103 0.95 -0.17 3.86
CA ILE A 103 0.73 -0.88 2.59
C ILE A 103 -0.31 -0.08 1.80
N ILE A 104 0.02 0.26 0.56
CA ILE A 104 -0.74 1.14 -0.30
C ILE A 104 -1.25 0.34 -1.50
N MET A 105 -2.54 0.48 -1.78
CA MET A 105 -3.23 -0.19 -2.89
C MET A 105 -4.19 0.77 -3.59
N GLU A 106 -4.39 0.52 -4.88
CA GLU A 106 -5.45 1.13 -5.69
C GLU A 106 -6.69 0.23 -5.70
N GLU A 107 -7.84 0.80 -6.03
CA GLU A 107 -9.14 0.12 -5.94
C GLU A 107 -9.35 -1.02 -6.94
N ASP A 108 -8.51 -1.11 -7.96
CA ASP A 108 -8.57 -2.09 -9.05
C ASP A 108 -7.59 -3.27 -8.87
N ILE A 109 -6.97 -3.40 -7.68
CA ILE A 109 -6.03 -4.47 -7.36
C ILE A 109 -6.72 -5.62 -6.62
N GLN A 110 -6.60 -6.83 -7.15
CA GLN A 110 -6.93 -8.07 -6.46
C GLN A 110 -5.68 -8.66 -5.79
N VAL A 111 -5.76 -8.94 -4.48
CA VAL A 111 -4.63 -9.48 -3.71
C VAL A 111 -4.60 -11.00 -3.70
N ALA A 112 -3.38 -11.55 -3.65
CA ALA A 112 -3.14 -12.99 -3.49
C ALA A 112 -3.45 -13.46 -2.05
N PRO A 113 -3.71 -14.77 -1.83
CA PRO A 113 -4.00 -15.31 -0.49
C PRO A 113 -2.91 -15.06 0.57
N ASP A 114 -1.65 -14.94 0.14
CA ASP A 114 -0.46 -14.75 0.97
C ASP A 114 0.02 -13.29 1.04
N PHE A 115 -0.75 -12.33 0.50
CA PHE A 115 -0.38 -10.91 0.42
C PHE A 115 0.09 -10.32 1.75
N PHE A 116 -0.68 -10.52 2.82
CA PHE A 116 -0.31 -9.98 4.14
C PHE A 116 0.89 -10.71 4.75
N SER A 117 0.96 -12.04 4.63
CA SER A 117 2.11 -12.82 5.12
C SER A 117 3.40 -12.46 4.40
N TYR A 118 3.33 -12.14 3.10
CA TYR A 118 4.46 -11.61 2.34
C TYR A 118 4.97 -10.28 2.93
N PHE A 119 4.09 -9.30 3.12
CA PHE A 119 4.49 -8.02 3.71
C PHE A 119 4.94 -8.12 5.16
N GLU A 120 4.34 -9.01 5.95
CA GLU A 120 4.75 -9.30 7.31
C GLU A 120 6.17 -9.86 7.36
N ALA A 121 6.50 -10.83 6.50
CA ALA A 121 7.85 -11.39 6.39
C ALA A 121 8.89 -10.35 5.91
N MET A 122 8.48 -9.43 5.03
CA MET A 122 9.36 -8.40 4.46
C MET A 122 9.52 -7.16 5.34
N ALA A 123 8.61 -6.93 6.28
CA ALA A 123 8.62 -5.79 7.20
C ALA A 123 9.96 -5.57 7.93
N PRO A 124 10.53 -6.56 8.65
CA PRO A 124 11.80 -6.36 9.34
C PRO A 124 12.97 -6.10 8.36
N ILE A 125 12.89 -6.60 7.12
CA ILE A 125 13.92 -6.35 6.11
C ILE A 125 13.85 -4.87 5.68
N LEU A 126 12.65 -4.36 5.40
CA LEU A 126 12.42 -2.95 5.07
C LEU A 126 12.84 -2.01 6.22
N ASP A 127 12.58 -2.40 7.47
CA ASP A 127 12.90 -1.58 8.64
C ASP A 127 14.42 -1.50 8.91
N ASN A 128 15.18 -2.56 8.59
CA ASN A 128 16.61 -2.66 8.93
C ASN A 128 17.58 -2.35 7.79
N ASP A 129 17.17 -2.49 6.53
CA ASP A 129 18.01 -2.20 5.37
C ASP A 129 17.70 -0.82 4.77
N ARG A 130 18.54 0.16 5.09
CA ARG A 130 18.40 1.54 4.61
C ARG A 130 18.59 1.71 3.10
N SER A 131 19.06 0.69 2.39
CA SER A 131 19.15 0.72 0.93
C SER A 131 17.81 0.38 0.24
N LEU A 132 16.78 -0.01 1.01
CA LEU A 132 15.46 -0.31 0.49
C LEU A 132 14.53 0.90 0.55
N PHE A 133 13.87 1.18 -0.57
CA PHE A 133 12.88 2.24 -0.69
C PHE A 133 11.47 1.76 -0.33
N ALA A 134 11.09 0.58 -0.83
CA ALA A 134 9.77 -0.02 -0.62
C ALA A 134 9.85 -1.53 -0.80
N VAL A 135 8.78 -2.21 -0.39
CA VAL A 135 8.49 -3.60 -0.78
C VAL A 135 7.28 -3.56 -1.70
N SER A 136 7.28 -4.27 -2.83
CA SER A 136 6.14 -4.30 -3.77
C SER A 136 5.69 -5.73 -4.02
N ALA A 137 4.37 -5.93 -4.11
CA ALA A 137 3.74 -7.18 -4.47
C ALA A 137 3.71 -7.43 -6.00
N PHE A 138 4.25 -6.50 -6.79
CA PHE A 138 4.19 -6.55 -8.25
C PHE A 138 5.55 -6.86 -8.88
N ASN A 139 5.53 -7.74 -9.88
CA ASN A 139 6.68 -8.02 -10.74
C ASN A 139 6.31 -7.60 -12.16
N ASP A 140 6.96 -6.54 -12.67
CA ASP A 140 6.74 -6.01 -14.03
C ASP A 140 6.91 -7.07 -15.13
N ASN A 141 7.69 -8.12 -14.87
CA ASN A 141 7.94 -9.24 -15.79
C ASN A 141 7.30 -10.55 -15.31
N GLY A 142 6.31 -10.48 -14.42
CA GLY A 142 5.65 -11.64 -13.79
C GLY A 142 4.62 -12.35 -14.67
N GLN A 143 4.50 -12.00 -15.95
CA GLN A 143 3.62 -12.70 -16.88
C GLN A 143 4.11 -14.13 -17.11
N HIS A 144 3.22 -15.10 -16.97
CA HIS A 144 3.51 -16.49 -17.31
C HIS A 144 3.80 -16.62 -18.82
N LYS A 145 5.06 -16.88 -19.16
CA LYS A 145 5.58 -17.04 -20.52
C LYS A 145 6.22 -18.42 -20.66
N PRO A 146 5.59 -19.36 -21.41
CA PRO A 146 6.03 -20.76 -21.53
C PRO A 146 7.48 -21.02 -22.00
N LYS A 147 8.22 -20.00 -22.47
CA LYS A 147 9.60 -20.12 -22.99
C LYS A 147 10.57 -19.03 -22.48
N ALA A 148 10.11 -18.13 -21.62
CA ALA A 148 10.88 -16.98 -21.13
C ALA A 148 10.40 -16.56 -19.74
N ASP A 149 9.95 -17.52 -18.95
CA ASP A 149 9.43 -17.27 -17.62
C ASP A 149 10.57 -16.82 -16.71
N VAL A 150 10.58 -15.54 -16.34
CA VAL A 150 11.41 -15.00 -15.25
C VAL A 150 11.06 -15.69 -13.92
N ILE A 151 9.85 -16.27 -13.85
CA ILE A 151 9.35 -17.08 -12.73
C ILE A 151 9.86 -18.53 -12.79
N THR A 152 10.31 -19.03 -13.94
CA THR A 152 10.89 -20.39 -14.02
C THR A 152 12.32 -20.41 -13.51
N PRO A 153 12.72 -21.44 -12.76
CA PRO A 153 14.10 -21.56 -12.29
C PRO A 153 15.08 -21.75 -13.44
N ASP A 154 16.21 -21.05 -13.36
CA ASP A 154 17.47 -21.65 -13.78
C ASP A 154 17.71 -22.88 -12.89
N THR A 155 18.15 -23.97 -13.51
CA THR A 155 18.50 -25.27 -12.94
C THR A 155 19.71 -25.26 -11.98
N THR A 156 20.04 -24.12 -11.35
CA THR A 156 21.08 -24.04 -10.33
C THR A 156 20.53 -24.45 -8.95
N SER A 157 21.39 -25.00 -8.09
CA SER A 157 21.01 -25.87 -6.95
C SER A 157 20.18 -25.22 -5.82
N TRP A 158 19.89 -23.92 -5.88
CA TRP A 158 19.07 -23.21 -4.91
C TRP A 158 17.62 -22.99 -5.36
N SER A 159 17.30 -23.35 -6.61
CA SER A 159 16.04 -23.01 -7.27
C SER A 159 15.34 -24.25 -7.80
N SER A 160 14.73 -25.00 -6.88
CA SER A 160 13.70 -25.97 -7.27
C SER A 160 12.50 -25.23 -7.86
N PRO A 161 11.92 -25.69 -8.98
CA PRO A 161 10.65 -25.16 -9.51
C PRO A 161 9.54 -25.11 -8.45
N ALA A 162 9.57 -26.04 -7.50
CA ALA A 162 8.61 -26.10 -6.40
C ALA A 162 8.68 -24.89 -5.46
N GLN A 163 9.80 -24.18 -5.39
CA GLN A 163 10.02 -23.04 -4.47
C GLN A 163 10.14 -21.70 -5.19
N ALA A 164 9.88 -21.66 -6.50
CA ALA A 164 9.99 -20.42 -7.28
C ALA A 164 9.10 -19.29 -6.73
N HIS A 165 7.95 -19.64 -6.15
CA HIS A 165 7.00 -18.71 -5.52
C HIS A 165 7.50 -18.10 -4.20
N LEU A 166 8.57 -18.63 -3.59
CA LEU A 166 9.18 -18.11 -2.36
C LEU A 166 10.30 -17.10 -2.64
N ARG A 167 10.65 -16.88 -3.91
CA ARG A 167 11.75 -16.00 -4.30
C ARG A 167 11.32 -14.55 -4.23
N VAL A 168 12.15 -13.73 -3.60
CA VAL A 168 12.03 -12.27 -3.57
C VAL A 168 13.25 -11.66 -4.25
N LEU A 169 13.04 -10.63 -5.05
CA LEU A 169 14.08 -9.94 -5.82
C LEU A 169 14.22 -8.50 -5.35
N ARG A 170 15.43 -7.94 -5.51
CA ARG A 170 15.65 -6.50 -5.45
C ARG A 170 15.58 -5.91 -6.85
N SER A 171 15.00 -4.73 -6.98
CA SER A 171 14.87 -4.00 -8.22
C SER A 171 15.16 -2.53 -7.98
N ASP A 172 15.89 -1.90 -8.91
CA ASP A 172 16.10 -0.44 -8.92
C ASP A 172 14.93 0.32 -9.56
N PHE A 173 13.95 -0.41 -10.10
CA PHE A 173 12.71 0.15 -10.63
C PHE A 173 11.61 0.05 -9.57
N PHE A 174 11.00 1.19 -9.24
CA PHE A 174 9.84 1.26 -8.32
C PHE A 174 8.55 0.81 -9.03
N PRO A 175 7.98 -0.36 -8.69
CA PRO A 175 6.84 -0.92 -9.42
C PRO A 175 5.48 -0.35 -8.96
N GLY A 176 5.36 0.03 -7.68
CA GLY A 176 4.08 0.39 -7.08
C GLY A 176 3.17 -0.83 -6.90
N LEU A 177 1.91 -0.72 -7.31
CA LEU A 177 0.91 -1.80 -7.43
C LEU A 177 0.84 -2.77 -6.24
N GLY A 178 0.41 -2.26 -5.09
CA GLY A 178 0.46 -2.99 -3.82
C GLY A 178 1.87 -2.91 -3.23
N TRP A 179 2.16 -1.85 -2.47
CA TRP A 179 3.52 -1.60 -1.99
C TRP A 179 3.53 -1.07 -0.56
N MET A 180 4.57 -1.42 0.19
CA MET A 180 4.78 -1.03 1.58
C MET A 180 5.92 -0.02 1.68
N MET A 181 5.68 1.06 2.42
CA MET A 181 6.67 2.08 2.73
C MET A 181 6.75 2.35 4.24
N THR A 182 7.88 2.88 4.68
CA THR A 182 8.07 3.32 6.07
C THR A 182 7.58 4.75 6.27
N ARG A 183 7.21 5.06 7.51
CA ARG A 183 6.85 6.41 7.93
C ARG A 183 8.02 7.38 7.81
N SER A 184 9.24 6.94 8.11
CA SER A 184 10.44 7.78 7.99
C SER A 184 10.67 8.23 6.56
N LEU A 185 10.58 7.32 5.58
CA LEU A 185 10.70 7.68 4.16
C LEU A 185 9.68 8.78 3.79
N TRP A 186 8.43 8.64 4.22
CA TRP A 186 7.42 9.66 3.98
C TRP A 186 7.76 10.99 4.67
N LYS A 187 7.92 10.97 6.01
CA LYS A 187 8.01 12.16 6.86
C LYS A 187 9.31 12.92 6.67
N ASP A 188 10.41 12.21 6.50
CA ASP A 188 11.76 12.78 6.53
C ASP A 188 12.24 13.15 5.12
N GLU A 189 11.69 12.50 4.08
CA GLU A 189 12.19 12.69 2.71
C GLU A 189 11.13 13.14 1.69
N LEU A 190 9.98 12.48 1.63
CA LEU A 190 9.04 12.66 0.51
C LEU A 190 8.03 13.79 0.72
N GLU A 191 7.50 13.95 1.94
CA GLU A 191 6.35 14.82 2.22
C GLU A 191 6.59 16.28 1.81
N SER A 192 7.77 16.84 2.14
CA SER A 192 8.08 18.26 1.88
C SER A 192 8.30 18.58 0.41
N LYS A 193 8.59 17.56 -0.41
CA LYS A 193 8.91 17.69 -1.85
C LYS A 193 7.92 16.96 -2.74
N TRP A 194 6.79 16.50 -2.20
CA TRP A 194 5.79 15.71 -2.93
C TRP A 194 5.35 16.42 -4.22
N PRO A 195 5.30 15.72 -5.36
CA PRO A 195 5.12 16.34 -6.66
C PRO A 195 3.67 16.78 -6.86
N LYS A 196 3.48 17.68 -7.84
CA LYS A 196 2.14 18.16 -8.22
C LYS A 196 1.37 17.17 -9.09
N ALA A 197 2.05 16.27 -9.81
CA ALA A 197 1.48 15.29 -10.72
C ALA A 197 2.49 14.14 -10.93
N TYR A 198 2.07 13.05 -11.59
CA TYR A 198 2.93 11.92 -11.98
C TYR A 198 3.77 11.38 -10.80
N TRP A 199 3.09 11.10 -9.68
CA TRP A 199 3.76 10.81 -8.42
C TRP A 199 4.65 9.57 -8.49
N ASP A 200 4.24 8.55 -9.23
CA ASP A 200 4.95 7.28 -9.38
C ASP A 200 6.20 7.44 -10.26
N ASP A 201 6.10 8.14 -11.38
CA ASP A 201 7.27 8.49 -12.21
C ASP A 201 8.26 9.37 -11.44
N TRP A 202 7.75 10.32 -10.67
CA TRP A 202 8.59 11.16 -9.81
C TRP A 202 9.32 10.33 -8.73
N LEU A 203 8.69 9.32 -8.14
CA LEU A 203 9.38 8.40 -7.22
C LEU A 203 10.48 7.59 -7.91
N ARG A 204 10.38 7.37 -9.23
CA ARG A 204 11.42 6.67 -10.02
C ARG A 204 12.60 7.57 -10.35
N GLU A 205 12.51 8.89 -10.21
CA GLU A 205 13.59 9.81 -10.54
C GLU A 205 14.82 9.61 -9.61
N PRO A 206 16.05 9.76 -10.10
CA PRO A 206 17.26 9.59 -9.27
C PRO A 206 17.31 10.52 -8.05
N ALA A 207 16.67 11.69 -8.09
CA ALA A 207 16.65 12.64 -6.97
C ALA A 207 15.77 12.21 -5.78
N GLN A 208 14.99 11.14 -5.96
CA GLN A 208 14.16 10.52 -4.93
C GLN A 208 14.77 9.23 -4.40
N ARG A 209 15.78 8.69 -5.09
CA ARG A 209 16.52 7.50 -4.65
C ARG A 209 17.51 7.92 -3.56
N MET A 210 17.50 7.20 -2.44
CA MET A 210 18.46 7.35 -1.34
C MET A 210 19.88 6.98 -1.76
#